data_AF-A0A4R5AGW4-F1
#
_entry.id   AF-A0A4R5AGW4-F1
#
_cell.length_a   1.000
_cell.length_b   1.000
_cell.length_c   1.000
_cell.angle_alpha   90.00
_cell.angle_beta   90.00
_cell.angle_gamma   90.00
#
_symmetry.space_group_name_H-M   'P 1'
#
loop_
_entity.id
_entity.type
_entity.pdbx_description
1 polymer ?
#
loop_
_entity_poly.entity_id
_entity_poly.type
_entity_poly.pdbx_seq_one_letter_code
_entity_poly.pdbx_strand_id
1 'polypeptide(L)'
;MRELAAAKGVCVRPILQHVTDTLTGVSRTAVIPCGATRAKVCPSCADTARRLRIQQCREGWHLTEDPPKPEPADPDATDKDGGEDDGDQAGEGEDSGRRVRSTRRRQDAPDLPRLAVSDRTTGRVFTSPDGKTYRPSMFVTLTLPSYGRVTSEGVPVDPANYDYRRAALDAMHFPKLVDRFWQNLRRATGYSVQYFATVEPQRRLAPHLHAAIRGAIPRKLIKQVVAATYHQVWWPQLDEPVYTDPETLPVWDELAEAYADPATGAVLPSWDEALDAIDDHPDARPAHVIRAGSQVDIQGVIAGTPLADRVIGYLTKYLTKSITDPLHDDGEAPVPAARRAHIDRIAEEVRWLPCSPTCANWLRYGVQPKNAKGGMEPGRCGSKAHDRDHLGLGGRRVLVSRRWTGKTLDQHRADRAAVVRAVLAEAGVEMDDHDELSATATRPDGQPRFVWTVTHPGDVDGPTYARLIGHAIAQKQRWRAQYEDAKTRAGPVASDLSAIAQPAAAPAA
;
A
#
# COMPACT_ATOMS: atom_id res chain seq x y z
N MET A 1 27.52 -13.94 -7.50
CA MET A 1 26.82 -13.04 -8.46
C MET A 1 25.65 -12.28 -7.84
N ARG A 2 24.65 -12.92 -7.22
CA ARG A 2 23.49 -12.21 -6.62
C ARG A 2 23.87 -11.19 -5.55
N GLU A 3 24.78 -11.54 -4.64
CA GLU A 3 25.29 -10.63 -3.61
C GLU A 3 26.01 -9.42 -4.21
N LEU A 4 26.86 -9.64 -5.21
CA LEU A 4 27.54 -8.55 -5.93
C LEU A 4 26.52 -7.64 -6.64
N ALA A 5 25.51 -8.21 -7.29
CA ALA A 5 24.43 -7.43 -7.91
C ALA A 5 23.70 -6.57 -6.88
N ALA A 6 23.34 -7.14 -5.72
CA ALA A 6 22.73 -6.39 -4.61
C ALA A 6 23.63 -5.25 -4.12
N ALA A 7 24.92 -5.53 -3.88
CA ALA A 7 25.90 -4.54 -3.41
C ALA A 7 26.12 -3.38 -4.41
N LYS A 8 25.90 -3.62 -5.71
CA LYS A 8 26.01 -2.59 -6.76
C LYS A 8 24.65 -1.98 -7.15
N GLY A 9 23.55 -2.35 -6.48
CA GLY A 9 22.21 -1.83 -6.77
C GLY A 9 21.62 -2.32 -8.10
N VAL A 10 22.04 -3.49 -8.57
CA VAL A 10 21.48 -4.19 -9.74
C VAL A 10 20.44 -5.22 -9.28
N CYS A 11 19.40 -5.42 -10.08
CA CYS A 11 18.35 -6.39 -9.78
C CYS A 11 18.93 -7.81 -9.65
N VAL A 12 18.57 -8.53 -8.58
CA VAL A 12 19.08 -9.89 -8.31
C VAL A 12 18.25 -11.00 -8.97
N ARG A 13 17.09 -10.64 -9.50
CA ARG A 13 16.10 -11.52 -10.14
C ARG A 13 15.45 -10.85 -11.37
N PRO A 14 16.24 -10.28 -12.30
CA PRO A 14 15.69 -9.58 -13.43
C PRO A 14 14.84 -10.51 -14.31
N ILE A 15 13.89 -9.90 -15.02
CA ILE A 15 13.16 -10.55 -16.09
C ILE A 15 14.05 -10.44 -17.34
N LEU A 16 14.33 -11.58 -17.94
CA LEU A 16 15.05 -11.62 -19.21
C LEU A 16 14.03 -11.65 -20.34
N GLN A 17 14.23 -10.80 -21.34
CA GLN A 17 13.43 -10.82 -22.57
C GLN A 17 14.35 -10.76 -23.76
N HIS A 18 14.00 -11.46 -24.83
CA HIS A 18 14.64 -11.29 -26.12
C HIS A 18 13.96 -10.15 -26.86
N VAL A 19 14.76 -9.26 -27.42
CA VAL A 19 14.29 -8.19 -28.30
C VAL A 19 14.99 -8.35 -29.65
N THR A 20 14.17 -8.40 -30.70
CA THR A 20 14.62 -8.47 -32.08
C THR A 20 14.28 -7.16 -32.77
N ASP A 21 15.30 -6.48 -33.29
CA ASP A 21 15.10 -5.34 -34.18
C ASP A 21 14.71 -5.87 -35.56
N THR A 22 13.46 -5.69 -35.94
CA THR A 22 12.90 -6.18 -37.21
C THR A 22 13.38 -5.37 -38.42
N LEU A 23 14.09 -4.26 -38.22
CA LEU A 23 14.74 -3.52 -39.30
C LEU A 23 16.11 -4.12 -39.65
N THR A 24 16.87 -4.56 -38.63
CA THR A 24 18.25 -5.05 -38.81
C THR A 24 18.38 -6.57 -38.70
N GLY A 25 17.36 -7.25 -38.17
CA GLY A 25 17.39 -8.68 -37.82
C GLY A 25 18.18 -9.01 -36.55
N VAL A 26 18.80 -8.01 -35.90
CA VAL A 26 19.65 -8.23 -34.73
C VAL A 26 18.80 -8.55 -33.51
N SER A 27 19.13 -9.63 -32.83
CA SER A 27 18.51 -10.03 -31.56
C SER A 27 19.46 -9.86 -30.39
N ARG A 28 18.96 -9.33 -29.28
CA ARG A 28 19.70 -9.23 -28.01
C ARG A 28 18.81 -9.58 -26.82
N THR A 29 19.43 -9.95 -25.70
CA THR A 29 18.70 -10.18 -24.45
C THR A 29 18.72 -8.90 -23.62
N ALA A 30 17.53 -8.37 -23.32
CA ALA A 30 17.33 -7.28 -22.40
C ALA A 30 17.18 -7.78 -20.96
N VAL A 31 17.82 -7.09 -20.03
CA VAL A 31 17.79 -7.40 -18.59
C VAL A 31 16.89 -6.38 -17.89
N ILE A 32 15.65 -6.75 -17.61
CA ILE A 32 14.64 -5.84 -17.05
C ILE A 32 14.56 -6.02 -15.52
N PRO A 33 14.63 -4.93 -14.73
CA PRO A 33 14.47 -5.02 -13.28
C PRO A 33 13.11 -5.60 -12.88
N CYS A 34 13.07 -6.46 -11.85
CA CYS A 34 11.85 -7.16 -11.44
C CYS A 34 10.76 -6.31 -10.79
N GLY A 35 11.02 -5.05 -10.47
CA GLY A 35 10.07 -4.15 -9.82
C GLY A 35 9.68 -4.50 -8.37
N ALA A 36 10.25 -5.56 -7.77
CA ALA A 36 9.85 -5.99 -6.43
C ALA A 36 10.07 -4.89 -5.37
N THR A 37 9.02 -4.59 -4.60
CA THR A 37 9.04 -3.59 -3.53
C THR A 37 9.56 -4.15 -2.20
N ARG A 38 9.57 -5.47 -2.01
CA ARG A 38 10.06 -6.15 -0.80
C ARG A 38 11.57 -6.40 -0.88
N ALA A 39 12.33 -5.95 0.12
CA ALA A 39 13.78 -6.09 0.16
C ALA A 39 14.23 -7.56 0.23
N LYS A 40 13.49 -8.41 0.96
CA LYS A 40 13.70 -9.87 1.00
C LYS A 40 13.62 -10.53 -0.39
N VAL A 41 12.86 -9.94 -1.31
CA VAL A 41 12.67 -10.43 -2.67
C VAL A 41 13.73 -9.86 -3.63
N CYS A 42 13.95 -8.55 -3.60
CA CYS A 42 15.04 -7.89 -4.29
C CYS A 42 15.42 -6.57 -3.60
N PRO A 43 16.58 -6.49 -2.91
CA PRO A 43 16.96 -5.28 -2.17
C PRO A 43 17.17 -4.07 -3.09
N SER A 44 17.75 -4.27 -4.28
CA SER A 44 18.03 -3.20 -5.25
C SER A 44 16.77 -2.54 -5.81
N CYS A 45 15.77 -3.35 -6.22
CA CYS A 45 14.50 -2.83 -6.72
C CYS A 45 13.68 -2.19 -5.58
N ALA A 46 13.70 -2.79 -4.40
CA ALA A 46 13.02 -2.26 -3.22
C ALA A 46 13.59 -0.87 -2.80
N ASP A 47 14.91 -0.70 -2.79
CA ASP A 47 15.55 0.60 -2.53
C ASP A 47 15.18 1.64 -3.59
N THR A 48 15.14 1.24 -4.87
CA THR A 48 14.71 2.13 -5.97
C THR A 48 13.27 2.60 -5.78
N ALA A 49 12.35 1.68 -5.46
CA ALA A 49 10.96 2.01 -5.15
C ALA A 49 10.84 2.91 -3.91
N ARG A 50 11.65 2.66 -2.88
CA ARG A 50 11.70 3.49 -1.67
C ARG A 50 12.14 4.92 -1.97
N ARG A 51 13.20 5.11 -2.75
CA ARG A 51 13.68 6.45 -3.16
C ARG A 51 12.63 7.22 -3.96
N LEU A 52 11.91 6.53 -4.84
CA LEU A 52 10.80 7.14 -5.59
C LEU A 52 9.69 7.62 -4.66
N ARG A 53 9.32 6.81 -3.65
CA ARG A 53 8.32 7.20 -2.65
C ARG A 53 8.80 8.31 -1.71
N ILE A 54 10.09 8.38 -1.38
CA ILE A 54 10.68 9.50 -0.63
C ILE A 54 10.46 10.81 -1.38
N GLN A 55 10.75 10.82 -2.68
CA GLN A 55 10.54 11.99 -3.53
C GLN A 55 9.06 12.37 -3.59
N GLN A 56 8.17 11.43 -3.89
CA GLN A 56 6.73 11.68 -3.91
C GLN A 56 6.22 12.26 -2.58
N CYS A 57 6.67 11.69 -1.44
CA CYS A 57 6.30 12.19 -0.12
C CYS A 57 6.79 13.63 0.07
N ARG A 58 8.05 13.93 -0.28
CA ARG A 58 8.65 15.25 -0.16
C ARG A 58 7.95 16.30 -1.03
N GLU A 59 7.72 15.99 -2.30
CA GLU A 59 7.07 16.90 -3.26
C GLU A 59 5.65 17.28 -2.82
N GLY A 60 4.87 16.34 -2.29
CA GLY A 60 3.48 16.61 -1.95
C GLY A 60 3.25 17.22 -0.55
N TRP A 61 4.14 17.05 0.43
CA TRP A 61 3.76 17.32 1.82
C TRP A 61 3.51 18.80 2.13
N HIS A 62 4.32 19.67 1.54
CA HIS A 62 4.30 21.10 1.85
C HIS A 62 3.96 21.95 0.62
N LEU A 63 3.17 21.42 -0.32
CA LEU A 63 2.69 22.19 -1.47
C LEU A 63 2.00 23.48 -0.99
N THR A 64 2.36 24.59 -1.63
CA THR A 64 1.80 25.92 -1.40
C THR A 64 0.56 26.17 -2.22
N GLU A 65 0.38 25.41 -3.30
CA GLU A 65 -0.72 25.49 -4.25
C GLU A 65 -1.40 24.13 -4.40
N ASP A 66 -2.67 24.15 -4.82
CA ASP A 66 -3.40 22.91 -5.07
C ASP A 66 -2.87 22.28 -6.36
N PRO A 67 -2.46 20.99 -6.34
CA PRO A 67 -2.04 20.32 -7.56
C PRO A 67 -3.23 20.19 -8.52
N PRO A 68 -2.96 20.01 -9.83
CA PRO A 68 -4.02 19.83 -10.82
C PRO A 68 -4.97 18.71 -10.41
N LYS A 69 -6.22 18.84 -10.85
CA LYS A 69 -7.19 17.76 -10.69
C LYS A 69 -6.73 16.59 -11.56
N PRO A 70 -6.81 15.34 -11.08
CA PRO A 70 -6.69 14.20 -11.97
C PRO A 70 -7.77 14.36 -13.05
N GLU A 71 -7.41 14.10 -14.31
CA GLU A 71 -8.42 13.93 -15.34
C GLU A 71 -9.38 12.80 -14.91
N PRO A 72 -10.69 12.91 -15.18
CA PRO A 72 -11.61 11.81 -14.91
C PRO A 72 -11.07 10.57 -15.64
N ALA A 73 -10.84 9.50 -14.90
CA ALA A 73 -10.38 8.25 -15.49
C ALA A 73 -11.41 7.78 -16.53
N ASP A 74 -10.94 7.42 -17.72
CA ASP A 74 -11.71 6.60 -18.65
C ASP A 74 -12.13 5.32 -17.89
N PRO A 75 -13.41 4.94 -17.85
CA PRO A 75 -13.86 3.74 -17.13
C PRO A 75 -13.14 2.46 -17.57
N ASP A 76 -12.52 2.43 -18.76
CA ASP A 76 -11.72 1.31 -19.29
C ASP A 76 -10.20 1.43 -19.06
N ALA A 77 -9.72 2.53 -18.48
CA ALA A 77 -8.30 2.67 -18.13
C ALA A 77 -8.01 1.85 -16.87
N THR A 78 -7.72 0.56 -17.06
CA THR A 78 -7.07 -0.27 -16.06
C THR A 78 -5.86 0.47 -15.48
N ASP A 79 -5.94 0.77 -14.19
CA ASP A 79 -4.96 1.50 -13.41
C ASP A 79 -3.64 0.71 -13.41
N LYS A 80 -2.82 0.86 -14.47
CA LYS A 80 -1.49 0.25 -14.60
C LYS A 80 -0.46 0.85 -13.64
N ASP A 81 -0.89 1.59 -12.62
CA ASP A 81 -0.07 2.01 -11.49
C ASP A 81 -0.09 0.93 -10.37
N GLY A 82 0.16 -0.34 -10.73
CA GLY A 82 0.31 -1.45 -9.77
C GLY A 82 -0.81 -1.59 -8.72
N GLY A 83 -2.01 -1.11 -9.03
CA GLY A 83 -3.17 -1.12 -8.16
C GLY A 83 -3.87 -2.46 -8.26
N GLU A 84 -3.49 -3.42 -7.43
CA GLU A 84 -4.48 -4.37 -6.94
C GLU A 84 -5.52 -3.54 -6.20
N ASP A 85 -6.63 -3.29 -6.90
CA ASP A 85 -7.87 -2.76 -6.36
C ASP A 85 -8.16 -3.49 -5.06
N ASP A 86 -8.22 -2.74 -3.95
CA ASP A 86 -8.61 -3.28 -2.65
C ASP A 86 -10.08 -3.72 -2.84
N GLY A 87 -10.26 -5.03 -3.06
CA GLY A 87 -11.55 -5.66 -3.30
C GLY A 87 -12.55 -5.34 -2.19
N ASP A 88 -13.37 -4.31 -2.45
CA ASP A 88 -14.75 -4.15 -1.97
C ASP A 88 -15.48 -3.02 -2.77
N GLN A 89 -15.07 -2.77 -4.02
CA GLN A 89 -15.91 -2.13 -5.04
C GLN A 89 -15.95 -3.04 -6.26
N ALA A 90 -16.67 -4.16 -6.13
CA ALA A 90 -17.14 -4.85 -7.33
C ALA A 90 -17.95 -3.84 -8.15
N GLY A 91 -17.55 -3.63 -9.40
CA GLY A 91 -18.33 -2.88 -10.37
C GLY A 91 -19.73 -3.49 -10.45
N GLU A 92 -20.73 -2.71 -10.05
CA GLU A 92 -22.14 -2.98 -10.27
C GLU A 92 -22.40 -2.75 -11.77
N GLY A 93 -22.16 -3.79 -12.58
CA GLY A 93 -22.67 -3.88 -13.95
C GLY A 93 -24.09 -4.43 -13.92
N GLU A 94 -25.03 -3.56 -14.26
CA GLU A 94 -26.44 -3.78 -14.62
C GLU A 94 -27.37 -4.48 -13.60
N ASP A 95 -28.23 -3.67 -13.00
CA ASP A 95 -29.58 -3.97 -12.51
C ASP A 95 -29.76 -5.01 -11.38
N SER A 96 -28.99 -4.90 -10.30
CA SER A 96 -29.44 -5.39 -8.98
C SER A 96 -29.38 -4.27 -7.95
N GLY A 97 -30.53 -3.96 -7.34
CA GLY A 97 -30.66 -2.88 -6.37
C GLY A 97 -29.63 -2.99 -5.24
N ARG A 98 -28.70 -2.04 -5.20
CA ARG A 98 -27.68 -1.91 -4.16
C ARG A 98 -28.31 -2.05 -2.77
N ARG A 99 -27.97 -3.12 -2.04
CA ARG A 99 -28.43 -3.37 -0.66
C ARG A 99 -27.86 -2.27 0.27
N VAL A 100 -28.66 -1.25 0.57
CA VAL A 100 -28.30 -0.17 1.49
C VAL A 100 -28.80 -0.52 2.89
N ARG A 101 -27.97 -1.21 3.69
CA ARG A 101 -28.24 -1.46 5.10
C ARG A 101 -28.06 -0.16 5.90
N SER A 102 -29.12 0.31 6.56
CA SER A 102 -29.03 1.40 7.53
C SER A 102 -28.26 0.92 8.76
N THR A 103 -26.93 1.07 8.76
CA THR A 103 -26.13 0.76 9.94
C THR A 103 -26.49 1.78 11.02
N ARG A 104 -27.19 1.32 12.09
CA ARG A 104 -27.59 2.18 13.20
C ARG A 104 -26.36 2.92 13.74
N ARG A 105 -26.40 4.26 13.73
CA ARG A 105 -25.32 5.07 14.30
C ARG A 105 -25.18 4.72 15.77
N ARG A 106 -23.95 4.48 16.21
CA ARG A 106 -23.65 4.26 17.62
C ARG A 106 -23.80 5.57 18.39
N GLN A 107 -24.55 5.53 19.50
CA GLN A 107 -24.84 6.70 20.33
C GLN A 107 -23.68 7.08 21.27
N ASP A 108 -22.74 6.16 21.51
CA ASP A 108 -21.54 6.41 22.33
C ASP A 108 -20.40 7.12 21.57
N ALA A 109 -20.54 7.31 20.25
CA ALA A 109 -19.52 8.00 19.46
C ALA A 109 -19.75 9.52 19.51
N PRO A 110 -18.72 10.33 19.81
CA PRO A 110 -18.87 11.78 19.87
C PRO A 110 -19.31 12.37 18.52
N ASP A 111 -20.10 13.45 18.57
CA ASP A 111 -20.46 14.20 17.38
C ASP A 111 -19.26 14.93 16.79
N LEU A 112 -19.23 15.02 15.46
CA LEU A 112 -18.21 15.74 14.71
C LEU A 112 -18.79 17.01 14.12
N PRO A 113 -18.02 18.10 14.06
CA PRO A 113 -18.43 19.29 13.33
C PRO A 113 -18.66 18.94 11.86
N ARG A 114 -19.62 19.62 11.25
CA ARG A 114 -19.88 19.54 9.80
C ARG A 114 -19.62 20.89 9.21
N LEU A 115 -18.50 21.03 8.51
CA LEU A 115 -18.11 22.25 7.83
C LEU A 115 -18.45 22.15 6.35
N ALA A 116 -18.69 23.30 5.71
CA ALA A 116 -18.84 23.36 4.25
C ALA A 116 -17.60 22.78 3.57
N VAL A 117 -17.81 21.88 2.61
CA VAL A 117 -16.71 21.17 1.94
C VAL A 117 -16.15 22.05 0.83
N SER A 118 -14.87 22.41 0.95
CA SER A 118 -14.09 23.05 -0.11
C SER A 118 -13.23 22.01 -0.84
N ASP A 119 -13.00 22.25 -2.14
CA ASP A 119 -12.14 21.40 -2.97
C ASP A 119 -10.63 21.72 -2.81
N ARG A 120 -10.30 22.62 -1.87
CA ARG A 120 -8.94 22.96 -1.53
C ARG A 120 -8.22 21.78 -0.91
N THR A 121 -6.96 21.58 -1.29
CA THR A 121 -6.09 20.53 -0.74
C THR A 121 -5.00 21.07 0.20
N THR A 122 -4.66 22.35 0.06
CA THR A 122 -3.64 23.04 0.87
C THR A 122 -4.15 23.50 2.23
N GLY A 123 -3.26 23.55 3.23
CA GLY A 123 -3.55 24.05 4.57
C GLY A 123 -3.61 25.57 4.67
N ARG A 124 -3.99 26.09 5.85
CA ARG A 124 -3.97 27.53 6.15
C ARG A 124 -2.53 28.08 6.18
N VAL A 125 -2.34 29.33 5.75
CA VAL A 125 -1.09 30.10 5.92
C VAL A 125 -1.09 30.77 7.28
N PHE A 126 0.05 30.74 7.96
CA PHE A 126 0.31 31.44 9.21
C PHE A 126 1.41 32.46 8.98
N THR A 127 1.38 33.55 9.76
CA THR A 127 2.41 34.57 9.76
C THR A 127 3.06 34.57 11.14
N SER A 128 4.37 34.41 11.20
CA SER A 128 5.11 34.52 12.46
C SER A 128 5.27 35.99 12.87
N PRO A 129 5.62 36.28 14.15
CA PRO A 129 5.79 37.65 14.63
C PRO A 129 6.82 38.48 13.84
N ASP A 130 7.80 37.84 13.19
CA ASP A 130 8.79 38.47 12.31
C ASP A 130 8.29 38.70 10.86
N GLY A 131 7.00 38.48 10.60
CA GLY A 131 6.36 38.73 9.30
C GLY A 131 6.52 37.61 8.27
N LYS A 132 7.25 36.52 8.58
CA LYS A 132 7.42 35.40 7.65
C LYS A 132 6.16 34.56 7.56
N THR A 133 5.74 34.25 6.35
CA THR A 133 4.61 33.35 6.11
C THR A 133 5.07 31.90 6.01
N TYR A 134 4.33 30.98 6.65
CA TYR A 134 4.61 29.55 6.57
C TYR A 134 3.32 28.73 6.56
N ARG A 135 3.39 27.52 5.99
CA ARG A 135 2.29 26.54 5.98
C ARG A 135 2.72 25.28 6.74
N PRO A 136 2.35 25.14 8.03
CA PRO A 136 2.64 23.94 8.78
C PRO A 136 1.78 22.78 8.25
N SER A 137 2.39 21.61 8.24
CA SER A 137 1.74 20.33 8.01
C SER A 137 1.83 19.49 9.28
N MET A 138 1.30 18.27 9.26
CA MET A 138 1.26 17.42 10.45
C MET A 138 1.79 16.03 10.18
N PHE A 139 2.36 15.44 11.21
CA PHE A 139 2.62 14.01 11.28
C PHE A 139 1.74 13.43 12.39
N VAL A 140 0.88 12.47 12.03
CA VAL A 140 -0.10 11.86 12.93
C VAL A 140 0.12 10.36 12.97
N THR A 141 0.16 9.81 14.19
CA THR A 141 0.17 8.36 14.39
C THR A 141 -1.13 7.91 15.05
N LEU A 142 -1.82 6.96 14.42
CA LEU A 142 -2.96 6.26 15.00
C LEU A 142 -2.56 4.84 15.40
N THR A 143 -2.98 4.44 16.58
CA THR A 143 -2.64 3.15 17.19
C THR A 143 -3.93 2.41 17.52
N LEU A 144 -3.97 1.11 17.22
CA LEU A 144 -5.04 0.23 17.68
C LEU A 144 -5.01 0.06 19.22
N PRO A 145 -6.08 -0.45 19.85
CA PRO A 145 -6.08 -0.74 21.29
C PRO A 145 -5.10 -1.84 21.68
N SER A 146 -4.85 -1.97 22.99
CA SER A 146 -4.11 -3.12 23.54
C SER A 146 -5.03 -4.34 23.63
N TYR A 147 -4.46 -5.53 23.42
CA TYR A 147 -5.14 -6.83 23.54
C TYR A 147 -4.63 -7.63 24.75
N GLY A 148 -3.85 -6.98 25.61
CA GLY A 148 -3.14 -7.62 26.72
C GLY A 148 -1.80 -6.93 26.98
N ARG A 149 -1.25 -7.15 28.17
CA ARG A 149 0.05 -6.58 28.57
C ARG A 149 1.17 -7.26 27.77
N VAL A 150 2.10 -6.46 27.25
CA VAL A 150 3.29 -6.96 26.53
C VAL A 150 4.58 -6.51 27.23
N THR A 151 5.65 -7.25 27.01
CA THR A 151 7.02 -6.90 27.43
C THR A 151 7.58 -5.76 26.57
N SER A 152 8.77 -5.26 26.90
CA SER A 152 9.48 -4.26 26.10
C SER A 152 9.74 -4.71 24.65
N GLU A 153 9.85 -6.02 24.44
CA GLU A 153 10.04 -6.68 23.14
C GLU A 153 8.73 -6.89 22.37
N GLY A 154 7.59 -6.49 22.95
CA GLY A 154 6.28 -6.60 22.32
C GLY A 154 5.66 -8.00 22.38
N VAL A 155 6.21 -8.91 23.20
CA VAL A 155 5.65 -10.24 23.43
C VAL A 155 4.64 -10.18 24.58
N PRO A 156 3.47 -10.84 24.50
CA PRO A 156 2.53 -10.92 25.61
C PRO A 156 3.19 -11.44 26.88
N VAL A 157 2.94 -10.76 27.99
CA VAL A 157 3.39 -11.19 29.33
C VAL A 157 2.66 -12.48 29.73
N ASP A 158 1.39 -12.56 29.37
CA ASP A 158 0.55 -13.76 29.52
C ASP A 158 -0.07 -14.10 28.16
N PRO A 159 0.56 -15.00 27.38
CA PRO A 159 0.03 -15.43 26.10
C PRO A 159 -1.32 -16.16 26.20
N ALA A 160 -1.67 -16.78 27.33
CA ALA A 160 -2.94 -17.50 27.45
C ALA A 160 -4.14 -16.55 27.51
N ASN A 161 -3.96 -15.38 28.13
CA ASN A 161 -4.99 -14.36 28.30
C ASN A 161 -4.88 -13.18 27.32
N TYR A 162 -3.96 -13.25 26.34
CA TYR A 162 -3.87 -12.24 25.28
C TYR A 162 -4.98 -12.46 24.25
N ASP A 163 -5.73 -11.40 23.93
CA ASP A 163 -6.85 -11.45 22.99
C ASP A 163 -6.36 -11.47 21.53
N TYR A 164 -5.81 -12.63 21.12
CA TYR A 164 -5.28 -12.87 19.78
C TYR A 164 -6.36 -12.75 18.71
N ARG A 165 -7.56 -13.23 19.03
CA ARG A 165 -8.71 -13.22 18.14
C ARG A 165 -9.09 -11.79 17.74
N ARG A 166 -9.26 -10.91 18.74
CA ARG A 166 -9.52 -9.50 18.47
C ARG A 166 -8.35 -8.82 17.77
N ALA A 167 -7.10 -9.16 18.14
CA ALA A 167 -5.93 -8.63 17.46
C ALA A 167 -5.94 -8.95 15.95
N ALA A 168 -6.32 -10.17 15.58
CA ALA A 168 -6.45 -10.62 14.20
C ALA A 168 -7.60 -9.93 13.47
N LEU A 169 -8.79 -9.86 14.06
CA LEU A 169 -9.95 -9.17 13.48
C LEU A 169 -9.68 -7.67 13.28
N ASP A 170 -9.12 -7.00 14.29
CA ASP A 170 -8.76 -5.59 14.18
C ASP A 170 -7.68 -5.39 13.10
N ALA A 171 -6.76 -6.33 12.91
CA ALA A 171 -5.79 -6.24 11.81
C ALA A 171 -6.44 -6.39 10.44
N MET A 172 -7.34 -7.36 10.26
CA MET A 172 -8.09 -7.57 9.00
C MET A 172 -8.95 -6.38 8.61
N HIS A 173 -9.55 -5.71 9.60
CA HIS A 173 -10.44 -4.57 9.36
C HIS A 173 -9.78 -3.20 9.51
N PHE A 174 -8.48 -3.15 9.79
CA PHE A 174 -7.74 -1.89 9.95
C PHE A 174 -7.84 -0.94 8.75
N PRO A 175 -7.75 -1.40 7.49
CA PRO A 175 -7.91 -0.51 6.33
C PRO A 175 -9.26 0.21 6.32
N LYS A 176 -10.33 -0.49 6.68
CA LYS A 176 -11.69 0.08 6.76
C LYS A 176 -11.79 1.13 7.86
N LEU A 177 -11.09 0.97 8.98
CA LEU A 177 -11.00 2.00 10.02
C LEU A 177 -10.26 3.26 9.50
N VAL A 178 -9.15 3.07 8.79
CA VAL A 178 -8.34 4.16 8.22
C VAL A 178 -9.15 4.96 7.19
N ASP A 179 -9.93 4.30 6.34
CA ASP A 179 -10.81 4.99 5.38
C ASP A 179 -11.86 5.84 6.08
N ARG A 180 -12.49 5.30 7.13
CA ARG A 180 -13.46 6.05 7.95
C ARG A 180 -12.81 7.23 8.65
N PHE A 181 -11.56 7.09 9.12
CA PHE A 181 -10.81 8.19 9.71
C PHE A 181 -10.63 9.33 8.70
N TRP A 182 -10.20 9.04 7.48
CA TRP A 182 -10.02 10.08 6.45
C TRP A 182 -11.33 10.73 6.02
N GLN A 183 -12.40 9.95 5.87
CA GLN A 183 -13.73 10.48 5.57
C GLN A 183 -14.22 11.44 6.67
N ASN A 184 -14.10 11.02 7.93
CA ASN A 184 -14.50 11.83 9.08
C ASN A 184 -13.64 13.09 9.21
N LEU A 185 -12.33 12.98 8.99
CA LEU A 185 -11.41 14.12 9.06
C LEU A 185 -11.74 15.17 7.98
N ARG A 186 -12.01 14.75 6.74
CA ARG A 186 -12.44 15.66 5.65
C ARG A 186 -13.75 16.36 5.96
N ARG A 187 -14.75 15.61 6.45
CA ARG A 187 -16.05 16.17 6.88
C ARG A 187 -15.91 17.18 8.02
N ALA A 188 -15.05 16.88 8.98
CA ALA A 188 -14.83 17.69 10.17
C ALA A 188 -13.99 18.96 9.90
N THR A 189 -13.15 18.94 8.87
CA THR A 189 -12.25 20.05 8.52
C THR A 189 -12.75 20.91 7.36
N GLY A 190 -13.68 20.41 6.54
CA GLY A 190 -14.25 21.16 5.41
C GLY A 190 -13.27 21.35 4.25
N TYR A 191 -12.20 20.57 4.15
CA TYR A 191 -11.31 20.59 2.98
C TYR A 191 -10.86 19.19 2.57
N SER A 192 -10.37 19.08 1.34
CA SER A 192 -9.91 17.83 0.76
C SER A 192 -8.54 17.44 1.33
N VAL A 193 -8.55 16.93 2.57
CA VAL A 193 -7.33 16.50 3.29
C VAL A 193 -6.56 15.48 2.44
N GLN A 194 -5.32 15.85 2.12
CA GLN A 194 -4.34 15.01 1.43
C GLN A 194 -3.34 14.45 2.43
N TYR A 195 -2.90 13.22 2.17
CA TYR A 195 -1.98 12.51 3.03
C TYR A 195 -1.03 11.60 2.25
N PHE A 196 0.13 11.38 2.85
CA PHE A 196 1.01 10.26 2.56
C PHE A 196 1.15 9.47 3.85
N ALA A 197 0.72 8.21 3.84
CA ALA A 197 0.68 7.40 5.03
C ALA A 197 1.28 6.01 4.81
N THR A 198 1.72 5.40 5.89
CA THR A 198 2.20 4.03 5.92
C THR A 198 1.56 3.27 7.07
N VAL A 199 1.35 1.97 6.87
CA VAL A 199 0.87 1.02 7.87
C VAL A 199 2.04 0.16 8.32
N GLU A 200 2.32 0.25 9.62
CA GLU A 200 3.42 -0.43 10.27
C GLU A 200 2.89 -1.27 11.44
N PRO A 201 3.43 -2.47 11.69
CA PRO A 201 3.18 -3.15 12.96
C PRO A 201 3.84 -2.38 14.10
N GLN A 202 3.15 -2.24 15.23
CA GLN A 202 3.85 -1.90 16.46
C GLN A 202 4.73 -3.07 16.93
N ARG A 203 5.51 -2.85 18.00
CA ARG A 203 6.22 -3.90 18.74
C ARG A 203 5.35 -5.15 19.03
N ARG A 204 4.07 -4.95 19.38
CA ARG A 204 3.08 -6.01 19.63
C ARG A 204 2.35 -6.52 18.37
N LEU A 205 2.87 -6.21 17.18
CA LEU A 205 2.33 -6.56 15.86
C LEU A 205 1.00 -5.91 15.47
N ALA A 206 0.31 -5.24 16.39
CA ALA A 206 -0.89 -4.48 16.10
C ALA A 206 -0.62 -3.38 15.05
N PRO A 207 -1.46 -3.27 13.99
CA PRO A 207 -1.32 -2.24 12.97
C PRO A 207 -1.39 -0.80 13.50
N HIS A 208 -0.46 0.03 13.03
CA HIS A 208 -0.37 1.47 13.27
C HIS A 208 -0.39 2.22 11.95
N LEU A 209 -1.09 3.35 11.92
CA LEU A 209 -1.03 4.29 10.81
C LEU A 209 -0.07 5.41 11.18
N HIS A 210 0.90 5.68 10.32
CA HIS A 210 1.71 6.89 10.36
C HIS A 210 1.41 7.72 9.14
N ALA A 211 1.01 8.99 9.31
CA ALA A 211 0.56 9.82 8.22
C ALA A 211 1.18 11.21 8.24
N ALA A 212 1.83 11.59 7.15
CA ALA A 212 2.02 12.97 6.76
C ALA A 212 0.68 13.51 6.24
N ILE A 213 0.19 14.58 6.85
CA ILE A 213 -1.05 15.26 6.45
C ILE A 213 -0.69 16.67 6.00
N ARG A 214 -1.20 17.10 4.83
CA ARG A 214 -1.01 18.47 4.35
C ARG A 214 -1.90 19.44 5.13
N GLY A 215 -1.27 20.45 5.70
CA GLY A 215 -1.93 21.51 6.47
C GLY A 215 -2.06 21.20 7.96
N ALA A 216 -2.33 22.24 8.74
CA ALA A 216 -2.51 22.16 10.18
C ALA A 216 -4.00 22.10 10.56
N ILE A 217 -4.31 21.09 11.38
CA ILE A 217 -5.63 20.80 11.93
C ILE A 217 -5.51 20.88 13.46
N PRO A 218 -6.46 21.51 14.18
CA PRO A 218 -6.41 21.58 15.63
C PRO A 218 -6.28 20.19 16.27
N ARG A 219 -5.32 20.01 17.18
CA ARG A 219 -5.07 18.73 17.87
C ARG A 219 -6.34 18.17 18.55
N LYS A 220 -7.15 19.06 19.15
CA LYS A 220 -8.44 18.69 19.77
C LYS A 220 -9.40 18.07 18.74
N LEU A 221 -9.45 18.63 17.53
CA LEU A 221 -10.30 18.12 16.46
C LEU A 221 -9.84 16.75 15.98
N ILE A 222 -8.53 16.53 15.79
CA ILE A 222 -8.00 15.21 15.43
C ILE A 222 -8.37 14.17 16.51
N LYS A 223 -8.14 14.47 17.79
CA LYS A 223 -8.50 13.57 18.89
C LYS A 223 -10.00 13.24 18.91
N GLN A 224 -10.85 14.24 18.65
CA GLN A 224 -12.30 14.05 18.54
C GLN A 224 -12.69 13.18 17.35
N VAL A 225 -12.07 13.40 16.18
CA VAL A 225 -12.26 12.57 14.98
C VAL A 225 -11.84 11.13 15.24
N VAL A 226 -10.69 10.89 15.87
CA VAL A 226 -10.24 9.55 16.23
C VAL A 226 -11.24 8.87 17.16
N ALA A 227 -11.68 9.56 18.23
CA ALA A 227 -12.66 9.02 19.18
C ALA A 227 -14.03 8.72 18.54
N ALA A 228 -14.44 9.51 17.54
CA ALA A 228 -15.67 9.28 16.78
C ALA A 228 -15.56 8.20 15.70
N THR A 229 -14.34 7.77 15.34
CA THR A 229 -14.13 6.88 14.20
C THR A 229 -14.20 5.42 14.64
N TYR A 230 -15.11 4.68 14.02
CA TYR A 230 -15.26 3.24 14.19
C TYR A 230 -15.72 2.62 12.86
N HIS A 231 -15.52 1.31 12.72
CA HIS A 231 -16.12 0.54 11.64
C HIS A 231 -16.87 -0.67 12.22
N GLN A 232 -18.11 -0.88 11.78
CA GLN A 232 -18.96 -2.01 12.18
C GLN A 232 -18.98 -3.01 11.04
N VAL A 233 -18.63 -4.26 11.34
CA VAL A 233 -18.63 -5.37 10.41
C VAL A 233 -19.96 -6.10 10.57
N TRP A 234 -20.91 -5.78 9.68
CA TRP A 234 -22.24 -6.40 9.66
C TRP A 234 -22.24 -7.65 8.79
N TRP A 235 -21.52 -8.66 9.27
CA TRP A 235 -21.42 -9.99 8.67
C TRP A 235 -22.15 -11.02 9.54
N PRO A 236 -22.36 -12.26 9.06
CA PRO A 236 -22.77 -13.36 9.91
C PRO A 236 -21.86 -13.46 11.14
N GLN A 237 -22.43 -13.90 12.26
CA GLN A 237 -21.67 -14.02 13.51
C GLN A 237 -20.52 -15.00 13.30
N LEU A 238 -19.36 -14.62 13.83
CA LEU A 238 -18.12 -15.37 13.66
C LEU A 238 -17.52 -15.81 14.98
N ASP A 239 -18.23 -15.63 16.10
CA ASP A 239 -17.75 -15.92 17.46
C ASP A 239 -17.33 -17.37 17.64
N GLU A 240 -18.18 -18.31 17.20
CA GLU A 240 -17.97 -19.74 17.36
C GLU A 240 -18.00 -20.44 16.00
N PRO A 241 -16.95 -21.18 15.61
CA PRO A 241 -16.97 -21.99 14.41
C PRO A 241 -17.91 -23.19 14.58
N VAL A 242 -18.72 -23.47 13.55
CA VAL A 242 -19.63 -24.62 13.51
C VAL A 242 -18.85 -25.89 13.14
N TYR A 243 -17.94 -25.78 12.17
CA TYR A 243 -17.16 -26.91 11.67
C TYR A 243 -15.70 -26.77 12.11
N THR A 244 -15.28 -27.60 13.07
CA THR A 244 -13.90 -27.59 13.59
C THR A 244 -13.10 -28.85 13.26
N ASP A 245 -13.77 -29.95 12.98
CA ASP A 245 -13.15 -31.21 12.58
C ASP A 245 -13.01 -31.28 11.05
N PRO A 246 -11.79 -31.44 10.50
CA PRO A 246 -11.55 -31.60 9.07
C PRO A 246 -12.41 -32.67 8.39
N GLU A 247 -12.78 -33.74 9.10
CA GLU A 247 -13.61 -34.84 8.56
C GLU A 247 -15.10 -34.46 8.43
N THR A 248 -15.50 -33.34 9.03
CA THR A 248 -16.90 -32.87 9.05
C THR A 248 -17.10 -31.57 8.26
N LEU A 249 -16.09 -31.13 7.51
CA LEU A 249 -16.18 -29.88 6.74
C LEU A 249 -17.28 -29.95 5.67
N PRO A 250 -17.94 -28.81 5.37
CA PRO A 250 -18.93 -28.75 4.30
C PRO A 250 -18.37 -29.23 2.96
N VAL A 251 -19.17 -30.02 2.25
CA VAL A 251 -18.81 -30.61 0.96
C VAL A 251 -19.53 -29.88 -0.18
N TRP A 252 -18.87 -29.79 -1.33
CA TRP A 252 -19.48 -29.22 -2.53
C TRP A 252 -20.44 -30.22 -3.16
N ASP A 253 -21.70 -29.83 -3.29
CA ASP A 253 -22.71 -30.55 -4.06
C ASP A 253 -22.76 -29.97 -5.49
N GLU A 254 -22.30 -30.77 -6.47
CA GLU A 254 -22.25 -30.37 -7.88
C GLU A 254 -23.64 -30.17 -8.51
N LEU A 255 -24.69 -30.82 -7.98
CA LEU A 255 -26.05 -30.67 -8.51
C LEU A 255 -26.71 -29.41 -7.97
N ALA A 256 -26.50 -29.11 -6.69
CA ALA A 256 -27.01 -27.90 -6.05
C ALA A 256 -26.15 -26.66 -6.34
N GLU A 257 -24.94 -26.85 -6.88
CA GLU A 257 -23.89 -25.83 -7.01
C GLU A 257 -23.66 -25.06 -5.69
N ALA A 258 -23.64 -25.81 -4.58
CA ALA A 258 -23.65 -25.25 -3.24
C ALA A 258 -22.87 -26.12 -2.25
N TYR A 259 -22.44 -25.54 -1.14
CA TYR A 259 -21.90 -26.29 -0.02
C TYR A 259 -23.02 -26.85 0.87
N ALA A 260 -22.91 -28.13 1.21
CA ALA A 260 -23.83 -28.84 2.10
C ALA A 260 -23.12 -29.43 3.30
N ASP A 261 -23.86 -29.56 4.40
CA ASP A 261 -23.42 -30.27 5.59
C ASP A 261 -23.26 -31.77 5.28
N PRO A 262 -22.10 -32.39 5.55
CA PRO A 262 -21.82 -33.76 5.12
C PRO A 262 -22.62 -34.82 5.88
N ALA A 263 -23.13 -34.50 7.07
CA ALA A 263 -23.89 -35.45 7.90
C ALA A 263 -25.38 -35.44 7.55
N THR A 264 -25.93 -34.27 7.25
CA THR A 264 -27.37 -34.08 7.01
C THR A 264 -27.74 -33.93 5.54
N GLY A 265 -26.78 -33.58 4.68
CA GLY A 265 -27.03 -33.21 3.28
C GLY A 265 -27.73 -31.86 3.12
N ALA A 266 -27.93 -31.09 4.21
CA ALA A 266 -28.58 -29.80 4.14
C ALA A 266 -27.64 -28.75 3.52
N VAL A 267 -28.13 -28.04 2.51
CA VAL A 267 -27.41 -26.92 1.90
C VAL A 267 -27.24 -25.80 2.94
N LEU A 268 -26.01 -25.27 3.04
CA LEU A 268 -25.72 -24.15 3.93
C LEU A 268 -26.40 -22.86 3.43
N PRO A 269 -26.79 -21.95 4.33
CA PRO A 269 -27.28 -20.63 3.94
C PRO A 269 -26.28 -19.92 3.02
N SER A 270 -26.79 -19.36 1.93
CA SER A 270 -26.02 -18.47 1.06
C SER A 270 -25.59 -17.20 1.82
N TRP A 271 -24.63 -16.47 1.27
CA TRP A 271 -24.18 -15.21 1.84
C TRP A 271 -25.33 -14.20 2.00
N ASP A 272 -26.19 -14.09 0.99
CA ASP A 272 -27.28 -13.11 1.01
C ASP A 272 -28.40 -13.53 1.98
N GLU A 273 -28.74 -14.82 2.06
CA GLU A 273 -29.69 -15.32 3.08
C GLU A 273 -29.15 -15.10 4.50
N ALA A 274 -27.84 -15.30 4.72
CA ALA A 274 -27.22 -15.02 6.00
C ALA A 274 -27.23 -13.52 6.33
N LEU A 275 -27.17 -12.65 5.32
CA LEU A 275 -27.36 -11.21 5.50
C LEU A 275 -28.82 -10.85 5.76
N ASP A 276 -29.78 -11.47 5.07
CA ASP A 276 -31.22 -11.28 5.30
C ASP A 276 -31.60 -11.64 6.74
N ALA A 277 -31.10 -12.77 7.26
CA ALA A 277 -31.31 -13.16 8.65
C ALA A 277 -30.84 -12.07 9.63
N ILE A 278 -29.73 -11.37 9.35
CA ILE A 278 -29.26 -10.25 10.18
C ILE A 278 -30.21 -9.05 10.08
N ASP A 279 -30.70 -8.74 8.88
CA ASP A 279 -31.63 -7.61 8.67
C ASP A 279 -32.97 -7.84 9.37
N ASP A 280 -33.47 -9.08 9.37
CA ASP A 280 -34.73 -9.46 9.98
C ASP A 280 -34.66 -9.59 11.52
N HIS A 281 -33.45 -9.68 12.08
CA HIS A 281 -33.25 -9.76 13.53
C HIS A 281 -33.22 -8.36 14.20
N PRO A 282 -34.24 -7.99 15.02
CA PRO A 282 -34.34 -6.64 15.59
C PRO A 282 -33.19 -6.26 16.53
N ASP A 283 -32.59 -7.27 17.17
CA ASP A 283 -31.47 -7.13 18.11
C ASP A 283 -30.13 -7.55 17.51
N ALA A 284 -30.05 -7.67 16.18
CA ALA A 284 -28.83 -8.01 15.49
C ALA A 284 -27.68 -7.07 15.88
N ARG A 285 -26.50 -7.67 16.08
CA ARG A 285 -25.27 -6.95 16.44
C ARG A 285 -24.24 -7.15 15.33
N PRO A 286 -23.35 -6.15 15.11
CA PRO A 286 -22.24 -6.37 14.21
C PRO A 286 -21.34 -7.48 14.75
N ALA A 287 -20.89 -8.37 13.86
CA ALA A 287 -19.97 -9.46 14.17
C ALA A 287 -18.62 -8.95 14.71
N HIS A 288 -18.21 -7.73 14.33
CA HIS A 288 -17.04 -7.08 14.90
C HIS A 288 -17.16 -5.55 14.87
N VAL A 289 -16.54 -4.87 15.83
CA VAL A 289 -16.41 -3.41 15.82
C VAL A 289 -14.97 -3.02 16.12
N ILE A 290 -14.33 -2.42 15.13
CA ILE A 290 -12.97 -1.90 15.24
C ILE A 290 -12.97 -0.40 15.57
N ARG A 291 -12.03 0.01 16.43
CA ARG A 291 -11.77 1.40 16.84
C ARG A 291 -10.29 1.63 17.03
N ALA A 292 -9.86 2.89 16.96
CA ALA A 292 -8.53 3.26 17.41
C ALA A 292 -8.44 3.19 18.95
N GLY A 293 -7.23 2.98 19.46
CA GLY A 293 -6.90 3.15 20.87
C GLY A 293 -6.94 4.62 21.30
N SER A 294 -6.79 4.85 22.61
CA SER A 294 -6.81 6.20 23.19
C SER A 294 -5.55 7.03 22.88
N GLN A 295 -4.47 6.38 22.49
CA GLN A 295 -3.18 7.02 22.20
C GLN A 295 -3.14 7.52 20.75
N VAL A 296 -2.90 8.83 20.59
CA VAL A 296 -2.71 9.50 19.30
C VAL A 296 -1.52 10.44 19.45
N ASP A 297 -0.48 10.22 18.64
CA ASP A 297 0.66 11.14 18.57
C ASP A 297 0.45 12.16 17.44
N ILE A 298 0.70 13.44 17.72
CA ILE A 298 0.40 14.56 16.83
C ILE A 298 1.52 15.60 16.85
N GLN A 299 2.31 15.60 15.78
CA GLN A 299 3.45 16.50 15.62
C GLN A 299 3.13 17.54 14.53
N GLY A 300 3.50 18.80 14.78
CA GLY A 300 3.52 19.84 13.76
C GLY A 300 4.84 19.78 13.01
N VAL A 301 4.81 19.88 11.69
CA VAL A 301 6.00 19.76 10.83
C VAL A 301 6.05 20.94 9.87
N ILE A 302 7.21 21.58 9.80
CA ILE A 302 7.49 22.70 8.90
C ILE A 302 8.45 22.23 7.81
N ALA A 303 8.20 22.68 6.57
CA ALA A 303 9.03 22.37 5.41
C ALA A 303 10.50 22.76 5.64
N GLY A 304 11.43 21.98 5.08
CA GLY A 304 12.87 22.26 5.16
C GLY A 304 13.52 22.05 6.54
N THR A 305 12.77 21.54 7.53
CA THR A 305 13.34 21.24 8.86
C THR A 305 13.91 19.81 8.91
N PRO A 306 14.91 19.54 9.77
CA PRO A 306 15.42 18.17 9.99
C PRO A 306 14.33 17.17 10.44
N LEU A 307 13.28 17.67 11.10
CA LEU A 307 12.12 16.86 11.48
C LEU A 307 11.35 16.38 10.26
N ALA A 308 11.12 17.23 9.26
CA ALA A 308 10.41 16.86 8.03
C ALA A 308 11.15 15.73 7.30
N ASP A 309 12.47 15.84 7.15
CA ASP A 309 13.29 14.81 6.50
C ASP A 309 13.31 13.51 7.28
N ARG A 310 13.38 13.57 8.62
CA ARG A 310 13.30 12.38 9.48
C ARG A 310 11.97 11.67 9.32
N VAL A 311 10.85 12.40 9.29
CA VAL A 311 9.52 11.82 9.13
C VAL A 311 9.33 11.22 7.74
N ILE A 312 9.81 11.87 6.67
CA ILE A 312 9.78 11.28 5.31
C ILE A 312 10.57 9.97 5.28
N GLY A 313 11.76 9.95 5.91
CA GLY A 313 12.56 8.75 6.06
C GLY A 313 11.82 7.64 6.81
N TYR A 314 11.08 8.00 7.86
CA TYR A 314 10.26 7.08 8.65
C TYR A 314 9.06 6.51 7.86
N LEU A 315 8.26 7.37 7.21
CA LEU A 315 7.10 6.99 6.39
C LEU A 315 7.45 6.01 5.27
N THR A 316 8.69 6.09 4.77
CA THR A 316 9.19 5.25 3.68
C THR A 316 10.07 4.10 4.14
N LYS A 317 10.41 4.02 5.43
CA LYS A 317 11.26 2.95 6.01
C LYS A 317 10.66 1.56 5.78
N TYR A 318 9.35 1.44 5.95
CA TYR A 318 8.66 0.14 5.95
C TYR A 318 7.98 -0.24 4.65
N LEU A 319 8.18 0.55 3.58
CA LEU A 319 7.73 0.17 2.24
C LEU A 319 8.34 -1.18 1.81
N THR A 320 9.53 -1.50 2.29
CA THR A 320 10.33 -2.64 1.80
C THR A 320 10.43 -3.82 2.76
N LYS A 321 9.99 -3.66 4.01
CA LYS A 321 10.08 -4.68 5.09
C LYS A 321 8.78 -5.48 5.21
N SER A 322 8.83 -6.72 5.68
CA SER A 322 7.64 -7.51 6.08
C SER A 322 7.04 -6.97 7.39
N ILE A 323 5.79 -7.34 7.71
CA ILE A 323 5.17 -7.04 9.01
C ILE A 323 5.82 -7.89 10.12
N THR A 324 6.21 -9.11 9.78
CA THR A 324 6.88 -10.03 10.71
C THR A 324 8.38 -9.83 10.84
N ASP A 325 8.97 -8.95 10.04
CA ASP A 325 10.40 -8.68 10.16
C ASP A 325 10.69 -8.03 11.53
N PRO A 326 11.87 -8.30 12.14
CA PRO A 326 12.22 -7.71 13.42
C PRO A 326 11.99 -6.19 13.41
N LEU A 327 11.36 -5.69 14.47
CA LEU A 327 11.19 -4.24 14.70
C LEU A 327 12.50 -3.54 15.13
N HIS A 328 13.64 -4.21 15.00
CA HIS A 328 14.94 -3.77 15.47
C HIS A 328 15.87 -3.45 14.30
N ASP A 329 16.86 -2.60 14.56
CA ASP A 329 17.86 -2.16 13.59
C ASP A 329 18.56 -3.33 12.90
N ASP A 330 19.06 -3.06 11.69
CA ASP A 330 19.54 -4.01 10.69
C ASP A 330 20.85 -4.73 11.12
N GLY A 331 20.78 -5.51 12.21
CA GLY A 331 21.90 -6.21 12.86
C GLY A 331 21.46 -7.50 13.57
N GLU A 332 21.18 -8.53 12.78
CA GLU A 332 21.53 -9.95 13.00
C GLU A 332 21.43 -10.60 14.41
N ALA A 333 20.34 -10.38 15.15
CA ALA A 333 19.93 -11.35 16.18
C ALA A 333 18.72 -12.17 15.71
N PRO A 334 18.71 -13.52 15.87
CA PRO A 334 17.53 -14.32 15.57
C PRO A 334 16.31 -13.82 16.35
N VAL A 335 15.14 -13.78 15.70
CA VAL A 335 13.88 -13.44 16.39
C VAL A 335 13.73 -14.37 17.60
N PRO A 336 13.62 -13.84 18.84
CA PRO A 336 13.50 -14.64 20.04
C PRO A 336 12.33 -15.63 19.94
N ALA A 337 12.49 -16.83 20.50
CA ALA A 337 11.48 -17.89 20.42
C ALA A 337 10.08 -17.42 20.88
N ALA A 338 10.02 -16.64 21.98
CA ALA A 338 8.77 -16.10 22.49
C ALA A 338 8.09 -15.12 21.50
N ARG A 339 8.86 -14.33 20.75
CA ARG A 339 8.32 -13.45 19.70
C ARG A 339 7.86 -14.23 18.48
N ARG A 340 8.55 -15.30 18.11
CA ARG A 340 8.11 -16.21 17.06
C ARG A 340 6.79 -16.89 17.43
N ALA A 341 6.68 -17.41 18.66
CA ALA A 341 5.44 -17.98 19.17
C ALA A 341 4.30 -16.97 19.17
N HIS A 342 4.56 -15.70 19.53
CA HIS A 342 3.55 -14.64 19.44
C HIS A 342 3.07 -14.39 17.99
N ILE A 343 3.99 -14.34 17.03
CA ILE A 343 3.66 -14.25 15.59
C ILE A 343 2.82 -15.44 15.15
N ASP A 344 3.23 -16.65 15.53
CA ASP A 344 2.57 -17.89 15.13
C ASP A 344 1.16 -17.99 15.73
N ARG A 345 0.95 -17.50 16.96
CA ARG A 345 -0.38 -17.40 17.57
C ARG A 345 -1.31 -16.44 16.83
N ILE A 346 -0.83 -15.28 16.38
CA ILE A 346 -1.65 -14.37 15.55
C ILE A 346 -1.92 -15.00 14.18
N ALA A 347 -0.91 -15.60 13.56
CA ALA A 347 -1.03 -16.27 12.26
C ALA A 347 -2.06 -17.40 12.31
N GLU A 348 -2.13 -18.14 13.41
CA GLU A 348 -3.13 -19.20 13.60
C GLU A 348 -4.56 -18.64 13.67
N GLU A 349 -4.80 -17.56 14.42
CA GLU A 349 -6.12 -16.91 14.41
C GLU A 349 -6.49 -16.39 13.01
N VAL A 350 -5.54 -15.68 12.40
CA VAL A 350 -5.69 -15.08 11.08
C VAL A 350 -6.00 -16.13 10.02
N ARG A 351 -5.42 -17.33 10.10
CA ARG A 351 -5.66 -18.43 9.16
C ARG A 351 -7.15 -18.78 9.02
N TRP A 352 -7.90 -18.72 10.12
CA TRP A 352 -9.26 -19.25 10.16
C TRP A 352 -10.38 -18.22 10.25
N LEU A 353 -10.08 -16.99 10.64
CA LEU A 353 -11.06 -15.91 10.64
C LEU A 353 -11.42 -15.48 9.21
N PRO A 354 -12.68 -15.15 8.87
CA PRO A 354 -13.02 -14.67 7.54
C PRO A 354 -12.46 -13.25 7.29
N CYS A 355 -11.73 -13.04 6.18
CA CYS A 355 -11.16 -11.72 5.85
C CYS A 355 -12.05 -10.85 4.96
N SER A 356 -13.01 -11.43 4.25
CA SER A 356 -13.90 -10.79 3.27
C SER A 356 -15.19 -11.60 3.10
N PRO A 357 -16.24 -11.06 2.45
CA PRO A 357 -17.46 -11.81 2.11
C PRO A 357 -17.19 -13.07 1.26
N THR A 358 -16.16 -13.04 0.42
CA THR A 358 -15.76 -14.12 -0.49
C THR A 358 -14.80 -15.14 0.14
N CYS A 359 -14.46 -14.98 1.42
CA CYS A 359 -13.45 -15.80 2.09
C CYS A 359 -13.97 -17.23 2.35
N ALA A 360 -13.23 -18.24 1.90
CA ALA A 360 -13.56 -19.65 2.11
C ALA A 360 -13.75 -20.05 3.59
N ASN A 361 -13.21 -19.27 4.52
CA ASN A 361 -13.38 -19.49 5.95
C ASN A 361 -14.84 -19.39 6.41
N TRP A 362 -15.74 -18.77 5.65
CA TRP A 362 -17.18 -18.76 5.97
C TRP A 362 -17.79 -20.16 6.08
N LEU A 363 -17.27 -21.13 5.33
CA LEU A 363 -17.70 -22.53 5.43
C LEU A 363 -17.46 -23.09 6.84
N ARG A 364 -16.43 -22.62 7.55
CA ARG A 364 -16.19 -22.98 8.96
C ARG A 364 -17.31 -22.52 9.89
N TYR A 365 -18.01 -21.46 9.51
CA TYR A 365 -19.09 -20.81 10.26
C TYR A 365 -20.47 -21.19 9.74
N GLY A 366 -20.58 -22.20 8.87
CA GLY A 366 -21.84 -22.68 8.33
C GLY A 366 -22.53 -21.71 7.39
N VAL A 367 -21.77 -20.84 6.72
CA VAL A 367 -22.29 -19.93 5.70
C VAL A 367 -21.50 -20.12 4.41
N GLN A 368 -22.20 -20.12 3.28
CA GLN A 368 -21.51 -20.12 2.00
C GLN A 368 -20.89 -18.74 1.74
N PRO A 369 -19.60 -18.65 1.37
CA PRO A 369 -19.00 -17.37 1.00
C PRO A 369 -19.72 -16.77 -0.21
N LYS A 370 -19.70 -15.45 -0.32
CA LYS A 370 -20.22 -14.77 -1.52
C LYS A 370 -19.48 -15.30 -2.75
N ASN A 371 -20.24 -15.66 -3.80
CA ASN A 371 -19.73 -16.29 -5.02
C ASN A 371 -18.97 -17.61 -4.72
N ALA A 372 -19.55 -18.46 -3.88
CA ALA A 372 -19.02 -19.78 -3.57
C ALA A 372 -18.81 -20.60 -4.85
N LYS A 373 -17.75 -21.40 -4.87
CA LYS A 373 -17.44 -22.33 -5.95
C LYS A 373 -16.77 -23.57 -5.39
N GLY A 374 -16.87 -24.70 -6.10
CA GLY A 374 -16.16 -25.92 -5.76
C GLY A 374 -14.65 -25.70 -5.55
N GLY A 375 -14.08 -26.43 -4.59
CA GLY A 375 -12.67 -26.36 -4.22
C GLY A 375 -12.28 -25.22 -3.26
N MET A 376 -13.22 -24.42 -2.77
CA MET A 376 -12.95 -23.57 -1.62
C MET A 376 -12.82 -24.41 -0.34
N GLU A 377 -11.74 -24.18 0.42
CA GLU A 377 -11.44 -24.90 1.66
C GLU A 377 -11.17 -23.92 2.82
N PRO A 378 -11.78 -24.11 4.01
CA PRO A 378 -11.41 -23.39 5.22
C PRO A 378 -9.90 -23.45 5.49
N GLY A 379 -9.33 -22.32 5.89
CA GLY A 379 -7.90 -22.17 6.20
C GLY A 379 -7.00 -22.07 4.97
N ARG A 380 -7.54 -22.07 3.75
CA ARG A 380 -6.80 -21.95 2.47
C ARG A 380 -7.23 -20.77 1.59
N CYS A 381 -7.82 -19.74 2.17
CA CYS A 381 -8.15 -18.53 1.40
C CYS A 381 -6.87 -17.89 0.82
N GLY A 382 -6.87 -17.59 -0.48
CA GLY A 382 -5.70 -17.02 -1.19
C GLY A 382 -5.42 -15.53 -0.91
N SER A 383 -6.18 -14.90 -0.02
CA SER A 383 -5.94 -13.51 0.37
C SER A 383 -4.63 -13.36 1.15
N LYS A 384 -3.84 -12.34 0.81
CA LYS A 384 -2.62 -11.97 1.54
C LYS A 384 -2.88 -11.73 3.03
N ALA A 385 -4.11 -11.39 3.42
CA ALA A 385 -4.47 -11.25 4.84
C ALA A 385 -4.13 -12.51 5.65
N HIS A 386 -4.26 -13.71 5.06
CA HIS A 386 -3.97 -14.99 5.71
C HIS A 386 -2.49 -15.37 5.73
N ASP A 387 -1.64 -14.63 5.01
CA ASP A 387 -0.22 -14.89 5.00
C ASP A 387 0.40 -14.57 6.36
N ARG A 388 1.30 -15.45 6.81
CA ARG A 388 2.11 -15.22 8.00
C ARG A 388 2.90 -13.91 7.93
N ASP A 389 3.34 -13.49 6.74
CA ASP A 389 4.08 -12.24 6.53
C ASP A 389 3.20 -10.97 6.68
N HIS A 390 1.87 -11.11 6.63
CA HIS A 390 0.92 -9.99 6.64
C HIS A 390 0.04 -9.93 7.90
N LEU A 391 -0.16 -11.05 8.61
CA LEU A 391 -0.86 -11.11 9.91
C LEU A 391 -2.20 -10.34 9.94
N GLY A 392 -3.06 -10.58 8.95
CA GLY A 392 -4.36 -9.94 8.82
C GLY A 392 -4.35 -8.68 7.96
N LEU A 393 -3.22 -8.00 7.78
CA LEU A 393 -3.14 -6.82 6.91
C LEU A 393 -3.04 -7.21 5.43
N GLY A 394 -4.17 -7.57 4.83
CA GLY A 394 -4.24 -7.92 3.39
C GLY A 394 -4.16 -6.72 2.44
N GLY A 395 -4.45 -5.51 2.92
CA GLY A 395 -4.48 -4.30 2.10
C GLY A 395 -3.12 -3.62 1.92
N ARG A 396 -3.11 -2.53 1.16
CA ARG A 396 -1.90 -1.74 0.90
C ARG A 396 -1.30 -1.13 2.17
N ARG A 397 0.03 -1.22 2.28
CA ARG A 397 0.78 -0.65 3.41
C ARG A 397 1.21 0.80 3.21
N VAL A 398 1.24 1.30 1.98
CA VAL A 398 1.51 2.71 1.71
C VAL A 398 0.29 3.31 1.04
N LEU A 399 -0.27 4.33 1.69
CA LEU A 399 -1.54 4.96 1.34
C LEU A 399 -1.23 6.39 0.94
N VAL A 400 -1.40 6.72 -0.33
CA VAL A 400 -1.16 8.08 -0.86
C VAL A 400 -2.45 8.60 -1.44
N SER A 401 -2.88 9.79 -1.01
CA SER A 401 -4.07 10.42 -1.57
C SER A 401 -3.84 10.80 -3.04
N ARG A 402 -4.86 10.62 -3.90
CA ARG A 402 -4.75 10.88 -5.35
C ARG A 402 -4.22 12.27 -5.71
N ARG A 403 -4.63 13.32 -4.98
CA ARG A 403 -4.17 14.71 -5.15
C ARG A 403 -3.01 15.08 -4.21
N TRP A 404 -2.17 14.10 -3.85
CA TRP A 404 -0.94 14.37 -3.13
C TRP A 404 0.03 15.19 -3.99
N THR A 405 0.55 14.67 -5.09
CA THR A 405 1.33 15.49 -6.03
C THR A 405 0.54 15.85 -7.29
N GLY A 406 -0.58 15.16 -7.55
CA GLY A 406 -1.24 15.19 -8.86
C GLY A 406 -0.44 14.48 -9.96
N LYS A 407 0.60 13.72 -9.58
CA LYS A 407 1.49 12.98 -10.49
C LYS A 407 1.39 11.47 -10.26
N THR A 408 1.47 10.68 -11.33
CA THR A 408 1.65 9.21 -11.29
C THR A 408 3.08 8.84 -10.90
N LEU A 409 3.31 7.58 -10.53
CA LEU A 409 4.69 7.13 -10.27
C LEU A 409 5.58 7.18 -11.51
N ASP A 410 5.02 6.99 -12.71
CA ASP A 410 5.76 7.11 -13.96
C ASP A 410 6.21 8.54 -14.23
N GLN A 411 5.36 9.53 -13.95
CA GLN A 411 5.76 10.94 -14.03
C GLN A 411 6.89 11.25 -13.03
N HIS A 412 6.81 10.74 -11.80
CA HIS A 412 7.92 10.86 -10.84
C HIS A 412 9.22 10.19 -11.34
N ARG A 413 9.13 9.04 -12.04
CA ARG A 413 10.30 8.40 -12.66
C ARG A 413 10.87 9.25 -13.80
N ALA A 414 10.01 9.83 -14.62
CA ALA A 414 10.38 10.72 -15.73
C ALA A 414 11.08 11.98 -15.22
N ASP A 415 10.56 12.62 -14.16
CA ASP A 415 11.17 13.79 -13.52
C ASP A 415 12.59 13.48 -13.02
N ARG A 416 12.77 12.32 -12.37
CA ARG A 416 14.10 11.86 -11.93
C ARG A 416 15.05 11.67 -13.09
N ALA A 417 14.58 11.04 -14.17
CA ALA A 417 15.40 10.83 -15.36
C ALA A 417 15.76 12.16 -16.04
N ALA A 418 14.85 13.14 -16.05
CA ALA A 418 15.10 14.47 -16.59
C ALA A 418 16.18 15.22 -15.81
N VAL A 419 16.18 15.15 -14.47
CA VAL A 419 17.25 15.74 -13.64
C VAL A 419 18.60 15.11 -13.95
N VAL A 420 18.67 13.77 -14.06
CA VAL A 420 19.91 13.07 -14.41
C VAL A 420 20.41 13.48 -15.80
N ARG A 421 19.51 13.56 -16.79
CA ARG A 421 19.82 14.02 -18.15
C ARG A 421 20.37 15.45 -18.16
N ALA A 422 19.74 16.37 -17.43
CA ALA A 422 20.18 17.76 -17.35
C ALA A 422 21.60 17.88 -16.78
N VAL A 423 21.88 17.18 -15.67
CA VAL A 423 23.23 17.19 -15.04
C VAL A 423 24.30 16.61 -15.98
N LEU A 424 23.98 15.54 -16.70
CA LEU A 424 24.92 14.93 -17.64
C LEU A 424 25.17 15.81 -18.86
N ALA A 425 24.12 16.42 -19.42
CA ALA A 425 24.22 17.35 -20.53
C ALA A 425 25.05 18.60 -20.17
N GLU A 426 24.86 19.16 -18.98
CA GLU A 426 25.67 20.29 -18.48
C GLU A 426 27.15 19.94 -18.35
N ALA A 427 27.46 18.69 -18.01
CA ALA A 427 28.83 18.17 -17.99
C ALA A 427 29.34 17.72 -19.38
N GLY A 428 28.59 17.95 -20.45
CA GLY A 428 28.96 17.55 -21.82
C GLY A 428 29.00 16.04 -22.04
N VAL A 429 28.27 15.26 -21.22
CA VAL A 429 28.17 13.81 -21.35
C VAL A 429 26.91 13.46 -22.13
N GLU A 430 27.07 12.93 -23.33
CA GLU A 430 25.96 12.32 -24.07
C GLU A 430 25.53 11.03 -23.37
N MET A 431 24.22 10.90 -23.15
CA MET A 431 23.62 9.69 -22.59
C MET A 431 23.27 8.70 -23.69
N ASP A 432 23.36 7.41 -23.35
CA ASP A 432 22.76 6.34 -24.15
C ASP A 432 21.25 6.61 -24.30
N ASP A 433 20.70 6.37 -25.49
CA ASP A 433 19.26 6.51 -25.74
C ASP A 433 18.49 5.44 -24.94
N HIS A 434 17.78 5.88 -23.88
CA HIS A 434 17.00 4.99 -23.04
C HIS A 434 15.75 4.45 -23.74
N ASP A 435 15.30 5.10 -24.82
CA ASP A 435 14.17 4.68 -25.63
C ASP A 435 14.62 3.94 -26.91
N GLU A 436 15.91 3.58 -27.01
CA GLU A 436 16.50 2.86 -28.16
C GLU A 436 15.68 1.61 -28.54
N LEU A 437 15.08 0.95 -27.55
CA LEU A 437 14.28 -0.26 -27.70
C LEU A 437 12.78 -0.04 -27.42
N SER A 438 12.26 1.17 -27.64
CA SER A 438 10.86 1.48 -27.33
C SER A 438 9.88 0.52 -28.02
N ALA A 439 8.93 -0.01 -27.25
CA ALA A 439 7.86 -0.86 -27.79
C ALA A 439 6.93 -0.12 -28.76
N THR A 440 6.93 1.22 -28.75
CA THR A 440 6.14 2.06 -29.66
C THR A 440 6.94 2.52 -30.87
N ALA A 441 8.24 2.19 -30.96
CA ALA A 441 9.03 2.53 -32.14
C ALA A 441 8.52 1.73 -33.35
N THR A 442 8.18 2.44 -34.41
CA THR A 442 7.72 1.83 -35.67
C THR A 442 8.80 1.90 -36.74
N ARG A 443 8.79 0.93 -37.65
CA ARG A 443 9.47 1.02 -38.94
C ARG A 443 8.74 2.02 -39.85
N PRO A 444 9.37 2.43 -40.98
CA PRO A 444 8.72 3.32 -41.95
C PRO A 444 7.39 2.79 -42.51
N ASP A 445 7.16 1.48 -42.46
CA ASP A 445 5.93 0.80 -42.88
C ASP A 445 4.83 0.80 -41.79
N GLY A 446 5.05 1.47 -40.65
CA GLY A 446 4.12 1.53 -39.53
C GLY A 446 4.09 0.29 -38.63
N GLN A 447 4.88 -0.75 -38.93
CA GLN A 447 4.95 -1.96 -38.11
C GLN A 447 5.90 -1.78 -36.91
N PRO A 448 5.73 -2.53 -35.80
CA PRO A 448 6.62 -2.45 -34.65
C PRO A 448 8.07 -2.78 -35.05
N ARG A 449 9.00 -1.88 -34.71
CA ARG A 449 10.43 -2.09 -34.96
C ARG A 449 11.01 -3.15 -34.03
N PHE A 450 10.66 -3.12 -32.75
CA PHE A 450 11.18 -4.05 -31.76
C PHE A 450 10.12 -5.06 -31.34
N VAL A 451 10.39 -6.33 -31.62
CA VAL A 451 9.53 -7.43 -31.18
C VAL A 451 10.14 -8.07 -29.95
N TRP A 452 9.36 -8.11 -28.88
CA TRP A 452 9.76 -8.62 -27.57
C TRP A 452 9.18 -10.02 -27.37
N THR A 453 10.04 -10.99 -27.04
CA THR A 453 9.63 -12.35 -26.70
C THR A 453 10.06 -12.70 -25.27
N VAL A 454 9.16 -13.36 -24.54
CA VAL A 454 9.40 -13.76 -23.15
C VAL A 454 10.40 -14.90 -23.12
N THR A 455 11.43 -14.77 -22.29
CA THR A 455 12.35 -15.88 -21.96
C THR A 455 11.78 -16.66 -20.78
N HIS A 456 11.54 -17.96 -20.95
CA HIS A 456 11.01 -18.83 -19.90
C HIS A 456 12.10 -19.28 -18.92
N PRO A 457 11.73 -19.66 -17.68
CA PRO A 457 12.66 -20.26 -16.73
C PRO A 457 13.30 -21.53 -17.32
N GLY A 458 14.61 -21.52 -17.55
CA GLY A 458 15.36 -22.64 -18.13
C GLY A 458 15.97 -22.36 -19.51
N ASP A 459 15.49 -21.33 -20.22
CA ASP A 459 15.94 -20.98 -21.57
C ASP A 459 17.36 -20.39 -21.60
N VAL A 460 17.87 -19.93 -20.46
CA VAL A 460 19.20 -19.32 -20.32
C VAL A 460 20.03 -20.12 -19.36
N ASP A 461 21.17 -20.64 -19.84
CA ASP A 461 22.11 -21.37 -19.01
C ASP A 461 22.75 -20.49 -17.92
N GLY A 462 23.24 -21.13 -16.86
CA GLY A 462 23.88 -20.43 -15.73
C GLY A 462 25.01 -19.47 -16.14
N PRO A 463 25.94 -19.87 -17.02
CA PRO A 463 27.01 -18.99 -17.51
C PRO A 463 26.51 -17.76 -18.28
N THR A 464 25.54 -17.92 -19.18
CA THR A 464 24.96 -16.79 -19.92
C THR A 464 24.21 -15.85 -19.00
N TYR A 465 23.44 -16.39 -18.05
CA TYR A 465 22.80 -15.59 -17.01
C TYR A 465 23.85 -14.78 -16.22
N ALA A 466 24.94 -15.43 -15.77
CA ALA A 466 26.01 -14.75 -15.05
C ALA A 466 26.67 -13.64 -15.86
N ARG A 467 26.89 -13.85 -17.17
CA ARG A 467 27.44 -12.85 -18.09
C ARG A 467 26.50 -11.65 -18.27
N LEU A 468 25.20 -11.89 -18.44
CA LEU A 468 24.18 -10.84 -18.55
C LEU A 468 24.12 -9.98 -17.29
N ILE A 469 24.13 -10.60 -16.11
CA ILE A 469 24.18 -9.87 -14.83
C ILE A 469 25.52 -9.12 -14.68
N GLY A 470 26.64 -9.72 -15.08
CA GLY A 470 27.95 -9.07 -15.08
C GLY A 470 27.97 -7.80 -15.94
N HIS A 471 27.37 -7.85 -17.13
CA HIS A 471 27.22 -6.69 -18.00
C HIS A 471 26.37 -5.59 -17.35
N ALA A 472 25.22 -5.96 -16.76
CA ALA A 472 24.35 -5.02 -16.06
C ALA A 472 25.06 -4.34 -14.86
N ILE A 473 25.90 -5.08 -14.12
CA ILE A 473 26.74 -4.53 -13.05
C ILE A 473 27.75 -3.52 -13.60
N ALA A 474 28.49 -3.90 -14.65
CA ALA A 474 29.49 -3.02 -15.25
C ALA A 474 28.83 -1.74 -15.79
N GLN A 475 27.67 -1.86 -16.45
CA GLN A 475 26.88 -0.72 -16.93
C GLN A 475 26.43 0.20 -15.80
N LYS A 476 25.87 -0.37 -14.71
CA LYS A 476 25.45 0.41 -13.54
C LYS A 476 26.60 1.16 -12.89
N GLN A 477 27.78 0.55 -12.81
CA GLN A 477 28.98 1.18 -12.28
C GLN A 477 29.46 2.33 -13.17
N ARG A 478 29.51 2.12 -14.50
CA ARG A 478 29.87 3.17 -15.46
C ARG A 478 28.93 4.38 -15.34
N TRP A 479 27.62 4.15 -15.39
CA TRP A 479 26.63 5.23 -15.25
C TRP A 479 26.74 5.97 -13.92
N ARG A 480 26.99 5.26 -12.82
CA ARG A 480 27.19 5.90 -11.51
C ARG A 480 28.46 6.77 -11.49
N ALA A 481 29.56 6.27 -12.04
CA ALA A 481 30.81 7.03 -12.13
C ALA A 481 30.64 8.29 -12.99
N GLN A 482 30.01 8.15 -14.16
CA GLN A 482 29.69 9.28 -15.05
C GLN A 482 28.83 10.33 -14.35
N TYR A 483 27.79 9.91 -13.62
CA TYR A 483 26.90 10.84 -12.92
C TYR A 483 27.59 11.56 -11.75
N GLU A 484 28.40 10.88 -10.93
CA GLU A 484 29.13 11.54 -9.84
C GLU A 484 30.22 12.49 -10.35
N ASP A 485 30.90 12.11 -11.43
CA ASP A 485 31.87 12.98 -12.11
C ASP A 485 31.19 14.21 -12.71
N ALA A 486 30.04 14.04 -13.39
CA ALA A 486 29.23 15.13 -13.92
C ALA A 486 28.75 16.09 -12.82
N LYS A 487 28.25 15.56 -11.69
CA LYS A 487 27.88 16.38 -10.52
C LYS A 487 29.07 17.19 -9.97
N THR A 488 30.26 16.62 -9.99
CA THR A 488 31.46 17.31 -9.52
C THR A 488 31.86 18.44 -10.47
N ARG A 489 31.72 18.21 -11.78
CA ARG A 489 32.02 19.20 -12.84
C ARG A 489 30.99 20.33 -12.94
N ALA A 490 29.71 20.04 -12.77
CA ALA A 490 28.63 21.03 -12.82
C ALA A 490 28.59 21.96 -11.58
N GLY A 491 29.29 21.63 -10.49
CA GLY A 491 29.19 22.35 -9.21
C GLY A 491 27.88 22.06 -8.47
N PRO A 492 27.63 22.68 -7.29
CA PRO A 492 26.38 22.47 -6.57
C PRO A 492 25.21 23.07 -7.36
N VAL A 493 24.44 22.21 -8.00
CA VAL A 493 23.15 22.56 -8.61
C VAL A 493 22.29 23.21 -7.52
N ALA A 494 21.97 24.49 -7.64
CA ALA A 494 20.97 25.14 -6.81
C ALA A 494 19.66 24.34 -6.94
N SER A 495 19.26 23.69 -5.85
CA SER A 495 18.07 22.88 -5.76
C SER A 495 16.80 23.74 -5.72
N ASP A 496 16.60 24.57 -6.75
CA ASP A 496 15.42 25.43 -6.90
C ASP A 496 14.80 25.34 -8.29
N LEU A 497 14.86 24.14 -8.88
CA LEU A 497 13.97 23.75 -9.97
C LEU A 497 12.73 23.07 -9.38
N SER A 498 11.99 23.84 -8.58
CA SER A 498 10.56 23.62 -8.42
C SER A 498 9.94 23.70 -9.82
N ALA A 499 9.32 22.62 -10.27
CA ALA A 499 8.65 22.54 -11.57
C ALA A 499 7.32 23.34 -11.57
N ILE A 500 7.41 24.64 -11.27
CA ILE A 500 6.35 25.62 -11.49
C ILE A 500 7.04 26.84 -12.14
N ALA A 501 7.37 26.73 -13.42
CA ALA A 501 7.73 27.90 -14.20
C ALA A 501 6.47 28.77 -14.34
N GLN A 502 6.48 29.98 -13.76
CA GLN A 502 5.52 31.02 -14.11
C GLN A 502 5.68 31.35 -15.60
N PRO A 503 4.61 31.36 -16.41
CA PRO A 503 4.70 31.98 -17.73
C PRO A 503 4.99 33.47 -17.53
N ALA A 504 6.12 33.92 -18.08
CA ALA A 504 6.45 35.33 -18.14
C ALA A 504 5.29 36.10 -18.80
N ALA A 505 4.81 37.13 -18.12
CA ALA A 505 3.80 38.04 -18.66
C ALA A 505 4.29 38.61 -20.00
N ALA A 506 3.47 38.46 -21.04
CA ALA A 506 3.70 39.14 -22.31
C ALA A 506 3.69 40.66 -22.07
N PRO A 507 4.62 41.42 -22.66
CA PRO A 507 4.57 42.87 -22.59
C PRO A 507 3.32 43.36 -23.33
N ALA A 508 2.59 44.27 -22.69
CA ALA A 508 1.47 44.96 -23.28
C ALA A 508 1.91 45.69 -24.57
N ALA A 509 1.12 45.50 -25.63
CA ALA A 509 1.02 46.40 -26.77
C ALA A 509 -0.47 46.69 -26.99
#